data_AF-A0A437GZU5-F1
#
_entry.id   AF-A0A437GZU5-F1
#
_cell.length_a   1.000
_cell.length_b   1.000
_cell.length_c   1.000
_cell.angle_alpha   90.00
_cell.angle_beta   90.00
_cell.angle_gamma   90.00
#
_symmetry.space_group_name_H-M   'P 1'
#
loop_
_entity.id
_entity.type
_entity.pdbx_description
1 polymer ?
#
loop_
_entity_poly.entity_id
_entity_poly.type
_entity_poly.pdbx_seq_one_letter_code
_entity_poly.pdbx_strand_id
1 'polypeptide(L)' 'MMANNEDIRAKTDDQLSSDLVELKREQFNLRFQAATNQIERPARIREVRRQIARIKTAQAERSKTAQPAAAK' A
#
# COMPACT_ATOMS: atom_id res chain seq x y z
N MET A 1 10.98 -0.92 11.15
CA MET A 1 11.45 -1.61 9.93
C MET A 1 10.37 -1.49 8.86
N MET A 2 10.73 -1.09 7.64
CA MET A 2 9.78 -1.04 6.53
C MET A 2 9.45 -2.45 6.08
N ALA A 3 8.19 -2.74 5.75
CA ALA A 3 7.85 -3.93 4.99
C ALA A 3 8.59 -3.87 3.64
N ASN A 4 9.49 -4.82 3.43
CA ASN A 4 10.25 -4.94 2.20
C ASN A 4 9.35 -5.54 1.11
N ASN A 5 9.73 -5.41 -0.17
CA ASN A 5 8.90 -5.95 -1.27
C ASN A 5 8.66 -7.46 -1.13
N GLU A 6 9.60 -8.18 -0.52
CA GLU A 6 9.49 -9.61 -0.23
C GLU A 6 8.35 -9.91 0.75
N ASP A 7 8.20 -9.12 1.81
CA ASP A 7 7.12 -9.27 2.80
C ASP A 7 5.74 -9.05 2.18
N ILE A 8 5.64 -8.10 1.23
CA ILE A 8 4.39 -7.80 0.52
C ILE A 8 4.04 -8.96 -0.44
N ARG A 9 5.04 -9.56 -1.09
CA ARG A 9 4.83 -10.69 -2.00
C ARG A 9 4.48 -11.99 -1.27
N ALA A 10 4.90 -12.14 -0.01
CA ALA A 10 4.57 -13.30 0.83
C ALA A 10 3.14 -13.29 1.39
N LYS A 11 2.47 -12.13 1.43
CA LYS A 11 1.10 -11.98 1.96
C LYS A 11 0.03 -12.50 0.99
N THR A 12 -1.08 -12.98 1.52
CA THR A 12 -2.26 -13.37 0.71
C THR A 12 -2.98 -12.13 0.16
N ASP A 13 -3.83 -12.30 -0.87
CA ASP A 13 -4.59 -11.18 -1.46
C ASP A 13 -5.54 -10.52 -0.45
N ASP A 14 -6.12 -11.31 0.47
CA ASP A 14 -6.98 -10.80 1.55
C ASP A 14 -6.20 -9.98 2.58
N GLN A 15 -4.99 -10.45 2.94
CA GLN A 15 -4.08 -9.71 3.83
C GLN A 15 -3.65 -8.39 3.19
N LEU A 16 -3.27 -8.42 1.91
CA LEU A 16 -2.92 -7.22 1.16
C LEU A 16 -4.08 -6.23 1.06
N SER A 17 -5.31 -6.72 0.89
CA SER A 17 -6.50 -5.88 0.84
C SER A 17 -6.82 -5.24 2.19
N SER A 18 -6.67 -5.99 3.28
CA SER A 18 -6.84 -5.49 4.65
C SER A 18 -5.80 -4.42 4.99
N ASP A 19 -4.51 -4.70 4.74
CA ASP A 19 -3.41 -3.76 4.92
C ASP A 19 -3.64 -2.46 4.13
N LEU A 20 -4.16 -2.58 2.90
CA LEU A 20 -4.45 -1.44 2.05
C LEU A 20 -5.57 -0.55 2.62
N VAL A 21 -6.57 -1.13 3.29
CA VAL A 21 -7.62 -0.37 3.99
C VAL A 21 -7.04 0.37 5.19
N GLU A 22 -6.22 -0.30 6.00
CA GLU A 22 -5.56 0.30 7.16
C GLU A 22 -4.64 1.46 6.76
N LEU A 23 -3.79 1.25 5.76
CA LEU A 23 -2.87 2.28 5.27
C LEU A 23 -3.61 3.48 4.67
N LYS A 24 -4.78 3.28 4.04
CA LYS A 24 -5.62 4.39 3.56
C LYS A 24 -6.22 5.19 4.71
N ARG A 25 -6.65 4.52 5.77
CA ARG A 25 -7.14 5.20 6.99
C ARG A 25 -6.01 5.99 7.66
N GLU A 26 -4.84 5.39 7.78
CA GLU A 26 -3.65 6.08 8.30
C GLU A 26 -3.29 7.29 7.43
N GLN A 27 -3.29 7.14 6.10
CA GLN A 27 -3.05 8.24 5.17
C GLN A 27 -4.03 9.40 5.36
N PHE A 28 -5.32 9.10 5.54
CA PHE A 28 -6.34 10.12 5.79
C PHE A 28 -6.06 10.87 7.09
N ASN A 29 -5.77 10.15 8.17
CA ASN A 29 -5.45 10.75 9.47
C ASN A 29 -4.18 11.61 9.40
N LEU A 30 -3.12 11.14 8.73
CA LEU A 30 -1.89 11.90 8.56
C LEU A 30 -2.10 13.17 7.72
N ARG A 31 -2.97 13.13 6.72
CA ARG A 31 -3.35 14.33 5.94
C ARG A 31 -4.11 15.33 6.80
N PHE A 32 -4.98 14.86 7.68
CA PHE A 32 -5.70 15.73 8.62
C PHE A 32 -4.74 16.37 9.62
N GLN A 33 -3.85 15.59 10.23
CA GLN A 33 -2.81 16.10 11.15
C GLN A 33 -1.85 17.09 10.47
N ALA A 34 -1.51 16.86 9.20
CA ALA A 34 -0.70 17.79 8.43
C ALA A 34 -1.42 19.12 8.18
N ALA A 35 -2.74 19.08 7.92
CA ALA A 35 -3.54 20.28 7.73
C ALA A 35 -3.69 21.10 9.02
N THR A 36 -3.70 20.46 10.19
CA THR A 36 -3.76 21.12 11.50
C THR A 36 -2.38 21.52 12.05
N ASN A 37 -1.29 21.28 11.31
CA ASN A 37 0.10 21.48 11.76
C ASN A 37 0.49 20.71 13.04
N GLN A 38 -0.21 19.62 13.36
CA GLN A 38 0.04 18.78 14.55
C GLN A 38 0.81 17.49 14.21
N ILE A 39 1.45 17.43 13.05
CA ILE A 39 2.13 16.22 12.59
C ILE A 39 3.56 16.13 13.14
N GLU A 40 3.81 15.12 13.96
CA GLU A 40 5.14 14.89 14.54
C GLU A 40 6.11 14.22 13.56
N ARG A 41 5.59 13.42 12.61
CA ARG A 41 6.41 12.61 11.68
C ARG A 41 6.02 12.80 10.22
N PRO A 42 6.40 13.92 9.56
CA PRO A 42 6.07 14.19 8.16
C PRO A 42 6.57 13.11 7.19
N ALA A 43 7.71 12.47 7.49
CA ALA A 43 8.25 11.36 6.70
C ALA A 43 7.26 10.20 6.55
N ARG A 44 6.40 9.97 7.55
CA ARG A 44 5.43 8.87 7.56
C ARG A 44 4.43 8.96 6.41
N ILE A 45 4.04 10.17 6.00
CA ILE A 45 3.16 10.37 4.83
C ILE A 45 3.77 9.74 3.57
N ARG A 46 5.08 9.95 3.36
CA ARG A 46 5.80 9.40 2.20
C ARG A 46 5.91 7.88 2.30
N GLU A 47 6.13 7.35 3.50
CA GLU A 47 6.19 5.90 3.75
C GLU A 47 4.87 5.22 3.43
N VAL A 48 3.77 5.71 4.00
CA VAL A 48 2.41 5.17 3.79
C VAL A 48 2.04 5.22 2.31
N ARG A 49 2.33 6.33 1.61
CA ARG A 49 2.14 6.43 0.15
C ARG A 49 2.90 5.34 -0.62
N ARG A 50 4.14 5.07 -0.25
CA ARG A 50 4.98 4.04 -0.89
C ARG A 50 4.47 2.64 -0.59
N GLN A 51 4.03 2.37 0.64
CA GLN A 51 3.46 1.08 1.03
C GLN A 51 2.18 0.78 0.23
N ILE A 52 1.27 1.75 0.12
CA ILE A 52 0.06 1.61 -0.71
C ILE A 52 0.43 1.32 -2.17
N ALA A 53 1.41 2.03 -2.73
CA ALA A 53 1.86 1.81 -4.10
C ALA A 53 2.39 0.39 -4.31
N ARG A 54 3.26 -0.11 -3.41
CA ARG A 54 3.81 -1.46 -3.48
C ARG A 54 2.74 -2.55 -3.42
N ILE A 55 1.76 -2.41 -2.52
CA ILE A 55 0.64 -3.37 -2.42
C ILE A 55 -0.15 -3.40 -3.73
N LYS A 56 -0.50 -2.23 -4.28
CA LYS A 56 -1.22 -2.15 -5.55
C LYS A 56 -0.43 -2.75 -6.71
N THR A 57 0.89 -2.53 -6.75
CA THR A 57 1.76 -3.14 -7.75
C THR A 57 1.77 -4.66 -7.62
N ALA A 58 1.90 -5.21 -6.42
CA ALA A 58 1.85 -6.65 -6.20
C ALA A 58 0.50 -7.26 -6.61
N GLN A 59 -0.61 -6.60 -6.29
CA GLN A 59 -1.95 -7.02 -6.75
C GLN A 59 -2.05 -7.00 -8.28
N ALA A 60 -1.55 -5.95 -8.93
CA ALA A 60 -1.56 -5.85 -10.39
C ALA A 60 -0.66 -6.89 -11.07
N GLU A 61 0.51 -7.18 -10.48
CA GLU A 61 1.41 -8.25 -10.93
C GLU A 61 0.68 -9.61 -10.89
N ARG A 62 -0.02 -9.91 -9.79
CA ARG A 62 -0.82 -11.13 -9.63
C ARG A 62 -1.96 -11.25 -10.63
N SER A 63 -2.72 -10.17 -10.84
CA SER A 63 -3.79 -10.14 -11.84
C SER A 63 -3.26 -10.38 -13.27
N LYS A 64 -2.09 -9.82 -13.62
CA LYS A 64 -1.46 -10.05 -14.93
C LYS A 64 -1.00 -11.49 -15.11
N THR A 65 -0.43 -12.12 -14.08
CA THR A 65 -0.03 -13.54 -14.14
C THR A 65 -1.23 -14.49 -14.18
N ALA A 66 -2.34 -14.14 -13.54
CA ALA A 66 -3.57 -14.92 -13.57
C ALA A 66 -4.32 -14.83 -14.92
N GLN A 67 -3.93 -13.89 -15.79
CA GLN A 67 -4.54 -13.68 -17.09
C GLN A 67 -3.55 -13.96 -18.23
N PRO A 68 -3.15 -15.23 -18.46
CA PRO A 68 -2.43 -15.58 -19.68
C PRO A 68 -3.44 -15.66 -20.84
N ALA A 69 -3.12 -15.02 -21.96
CA ALA A 69 -3.72 -15.25 -23.28
C ALA A 69 -5.22 -14.92 -23.45
N ALA A 70 -5.55 -13.64 -23.60
CA ALA A 70 -6.75 -13.22 -24.33
C ALA A 70 -6.44 -11.99 -25.21
N ALA A 71 -5.46 -12.14 -26.10
CA ALA A 71 -5.25 -11.21 -27.22
C ALA A 71 -4.38 -11.90 -28.28
N LYS A 72 -5.03 -12.71 -29.10
CA LYS A 72 -4.70 -12.86 -30.52
C LYS A 72 -5.95 -12.52 -31.30
#